data_AF-A0A453C8I8-F1
#
_entry.id   AF-A0A453C8I8-F1
#
_cell.length_a   1.000
_cell.length_b   1.000
_cell.length_c   1.000
_cell.angle_alpha   90.00
_cell.angle_beta   90.00
_cell.angle_gamma   90.00
#
_symmetry.space_group_name_H-M   'P 1'
#
loop_
_entity.id
_entity.type
_entity.pdbx_description
1 polymer ?
#
loop_
_entity_poly.entity_id
_entity_poly.type
_entity_poly.pdbx_seq_one_letter_code
_entity_poly.pdbx_strand_id
1 'polypeptide(L)'
;MVDASDENDQLASHELFGRSNVSAWDSKMDIDSQETVISESCTLVKNIGKVVRDFRCLGFTSMTEDSYSSAIIWLLKSKVYELAGDDYRIPVLGSVNKWIQVVPLQFLHALLTYLGDSVDYDSGLSGLKSPLASRPSSFPGIGVPSEALLRWHMRLEYFAYETLQDLRIGKLFEIIVDYPESSPAIEDLKQCLEYTGQHSKLVDSFISSLRYRLLTAGASTNDILHQYVSTIKALRSIDPTGVFLEAVGEPIRDYLRGRKDTIKCIVTMLTDGSGGNTSGGNAGDNLLEELNRDAENQENADYDDHTNIDEKQAWLNSESWEPDPVEADPLKGSRSRRKIDILGLMVSIIGSKDQLVNEYRVMLAEKLLSKSDFDIDSDIRT
;
A
#
# COMPACT_ATOMS: atom_id res chain seq x y z
N MET A 1 -34.08 -19.19 54.50
CA MET A 1 -35.30 -18.95 55.29
C MET A 1 -35.28 -17.47 55.65
N VAL A 2 -36.02 -16.67 54.86
CA VAL A 2 -36.62 -15.33 55.15
C VAL A 2 -35.60 -14.19 55.42
N ASP A 3 -35.61 -12.98 54.85
CA ASP A 3 -36.31 -12.14 53.84
C ASP A 3 -35.32 -10.96 53.59
N ALA A 4 -35.07 -10.40 52.39
CA ALA A 4 -35.90 -9.58 51.49
C ALA A 4 -36.33 -8.19 52.05
N SER A 5 -36.33 -7.18 51.16
CA SER A 5 -36.75 -5.75 51.26
C SER A 5 -35.56 -4.77 51.29
N ASP A 6 -35.10 -4.10 50.22
CA ASP A 6 -35.73 -3.45 49.06
C ASP A 6 -36.46 -2.12 49.38
N GLU A 7 -35.98 -1.03 48.75
CA GLU A 7 -36.59 0.30 48.44
C GLU A 7 -35.43 1.32 48.25
N ASN A 8 -35.01 1.78 47.06
CA ASN A 8 -35.62 2.27 45.81
C ASN A 8 -35.82 3.81 45.75
N ASP A 9 -35.52 4.35 44.56
CA ASP A 9 -35.74 5.71 44.02
C ASP A 9 -34.86 6.87 44.56
N GLN A 10 -34.26 7.75 43.73
CA GLN A 10 -34.85 8.37 42.54
C GLN A 10 -33.82 8.97 41.56
N LEU A 11 -34.08 8.78 40.26
CA LEU A 11 -33.49 9.41 39.08
C LEU A 11 -33.76 10.92 39.00
N ALA A 12 -32.83 11.69 38.41
CA ALA A 12 -33.18 12.89 37.64
C ALA A 12 -32.12 13.18 36.56
N SER A 13 -32.34 12.58 35.40
CA SER A 13 -31.91 13.08 34.09
C SER A 13 -32.69 14.34 33.73
N HIS A 14 -32.04 15.38 33.19
CA HIS A 14 -32.70 16.33 32.31
C HIS A 14 -31.70 16.96 31.33
N GLU A 15 -31.71 16.47 30.10
CA GLU A 15 -31.37 17.26 28.93
C GLU A 15 -32.57 18.18 28.59
N LEU A 16 -32.28 19.40 28.10
CA LEU A 16 -32.63 19.87 26.74
C LEU A 16 -32.87 21.39 26.62
N PHE A 17 -32.27 21.92 25.55
CA PHE A 17 -32.59 23.12 24.76
C PHE A 17 -32.31 24.54 25.30
N GLY A 18 -31.17 25.09 24.85
CA GLY A 18 -31.18 26.02 23.71
C GLY A 18 -31.42 27.50 23.99
N ARG A 19 -30.35 28.31 24.01
CA ARG A 19 -30.36 29.62 23.35
C ARG A 19 -28.96 30.12 23.01
N SER A 20 -28.82 30.43 21.72
CA SER A 20 -27.78 31.20 21.04
C SER A 20 -27.22 32.38 21.84
N ASN A 21 -25.89 32.51 21.89
CA ASN A 21 -25.24 33.81 21.78
C ASN A 21 -23.87 33.67 21.12
N VAL A 22 -23.78 34.23 19.93
CA VAL A 22 -22.56 34.53 19.19
C VAL A 22 -21.83 35.65 19.93
N SER A 23 -20.59 35.45 20.34
CA SER A 23 -19.69 36.55 20.68
C SER A 23 -18.24 36.21 20.32
N ALA A 24 -17.83 36.78 19.18
CA ALA A 24 -16.51 37.27 18.81
C ALA A 24 -15.27 36.46 19.26
N TRP A 25 -14.69 35.75 18.30
CA TRP A 25 -13.30 35.32 18.35
C TRP A 25 -12.39 36.56 18.31
N ASP A 26 -11.74 36.87 19.43
CA ASP A 26 -10.59 37.76 19.47
C ASP A 26 -9.34 36.94 19.08
N SER A 27 -9.23 36.66 17.78
CA SER A 27 -8.03 36.06 17.18
C SER A 27 -6.99 37.13 16.96
N LYS A 28 -6.29 37.53 18.03
CA LYS A 28 -5.04 38.29 17.90
C LYS A 28 -3.94 37.31 17.54
N MET A 29 -3.73 37.14 16.23
CA MET A 29 -2.71 36.28 15.65
C MET A 29 -1.30 36.70 16.10
N ASP A 30 -0.51 35.74 16.60
CA ASP A 30 0.95 35.83 16.81
C ASP A 30 1.69 35.90 15.46
N ILE A 31 1.57 37.03 14.75
CA ILE A 31 2.25 37.26 13.46
C ILE A 31 3.74 37.59 13.68
N ASP A 32 4.06 38.36 14.72
CA ASP A 32 5.44 38.77 15.03
C ASP A 32 6.36 37.56 15.30
N SER A 33 5.86 36.55 16.00
CA SER A 33 6.61 35.33 16.33
C SER A 33 6.97 34.50 15.10
N GLN A 34 6.14 34.55 14.05
CA GLN A 34 6.38 33.80 12.82
C GLN A 34 7.29 34.58 11.85
N GLU A 35 7.18 35.91 11.81
CA GLU A 35 8.09 36.76 11.02
C GLU A 35 9.52 36.78 11.56
N THR A 36 9.71 36.77 12.88
CA THR A 36 11.06 36.71 13.49
C THR A 36 11.76 35.39 13.16
N VAL A 37 11.06 34.25 13.22
CA VAL A 37 11.62 32.93 12.90
C VAL A 37 12.00 32.80 11.43
N ILE A 38 11.20 33.38 10.51
CA ILE A 38 11.51 33.40 9.08
C ILE A 38 12.73 34.30 8.80
N SER A 39 12.81 35.47 9.45
CA SER A 39 13.94 36.40 9.33
C SER A 39 15.26 35.76 9.82
N GLU A 40 15.25 35.13 10.99
CA GLU A 40 16.40 34.41 11.53
C GLU A 40 16.85 33.24 10.63
N SER A 41 15.89 32.46 10.12
CA SER A 41 16.17 31.37 9.17
C SER A 41 16.83 31.87 7.88
N CYS A 42 16.37 33.01 7.35
CA CYS A 42 17.01 33.65 6.19
C CYS A 42 18.43 34.14 6.50
N THR A 43 18.71 34.61 7.71
CA THR A 43 20.09 34.99 8.10
C THR A 43 21.01 33.78 8.24
N LEU A 44 20.50 32.66 8.78
CA LEU A 44 21.25 31.42 8.92
C LEU A 44 21.66 30.87 7.54
N VAL A 45 20.73 30.80 6.59
CA VAL A 45 21.03 30.33 5.22
C VAL A 45 22.06 31.22 4.53
N LYS A 46 22.02 32.54 4.74
CA LYS A 46 23.04 33.47 4.23
C LYS A 46 24.42 33.23 4.86
N ASN A 47 24.47 32.94 6.17
CA ASN A 47 25.71 32.62 6.86
C ASN A 47 26.30 31.30 6.35
N ILE A 48 25.47 30.27 6.17
CA ILE A 48 25.86 29.00 5.56
C ILE A 48 26.37 29.25 4.14
N GLY A 49 25.64 30.02 3.34
CA GLY A 49 26.05 30.40 1.99
C GLY A 49 27.41 31.09 1.95
N LYS A 50 27.71 31.97 2.91
CA LYS A 50 29.02 32.63 3.03
C LYS A 50 30.13 31.61 3.27
N VAL A 51 29.93 30.70 4.22
CA VAL A 51 30.88 29.64 4.54
C VAL A 51 31.11 28.74 3.32
N VAL A 52 30.05 28.31 2.65
CA VAL A 52 30.14 27.47 1.43
C VAL A 52 30.90 28.21 0.32
N ARG A 53 30.65 29.51 0.13
CA ARG A 53 31.39 30.33 -0.83
C ARG A 53 32.88 30.42 -0.49
N ASP A 54 33.21 30.68 0.77
CA ASP A 54 34.60 30.82 1.23
C ASP A 54 35.38 29.50 1.01
N PHE A 55 34.77 28.35 1.33
CA PHE A 55 35.36 27.03 1.06
C PHE A 55 35.46 26.72 -0.45
N ARG A 56 34.46 27.11 -1.25
CA ARG A 56 34.50 27.00 -2.72
C ARG A 56 35.64 27.82 -3.31
N CYS A 57 35.88 29.04 -2.81
CA CYS A 57 37.03 29.87 -3.20
C CYS A 57 38.38 29.26 -2.83
N LEU A 58 38.44 28.45 -1.78
CA LEU A 58 39.63 27.69 -1.38
C LEU A 58 39.82 26.38 -2.17
N GLY A 59 38.90 26.05 -3.10
CA GLY A 59 38.96 24.84 -3.93
C GLY A 59 38.29 23.60 -3.32
N PHE A 60 37.59 23.72 -2.19
CA PHE A 60 36.92 22.61 -1.50
C PHE A 60 35.45 22.45 -1.91
N THR A 61 35.13 22.58 -3.20
CA THR A 61 33.76 22.46 -3.72
C THR A 61 33.12 21.13 -3.37
N SER A 62 33.72 20.02 -3.78
CA SER A 62 33.19 18.67 -3.56
C SER A 62 32.91 18.36 -2.09
N MET A 63 33.79 18.80 -1.19
CA MET A 63 33.63 18.60 0.26
C MET A 63 32.43 19.38 0.80
N THR A 64 32.24 20.64 0.38
CA THR A 64 31.07 21.42 0.81
C THR A 64 29.78 20.83 0.26
N GLU A 65 29.79 20.37 -1.00
CA GLU A 65 28.64 19.73 -1.63
C GLU A 65 28.25 18.45 -0.91
N ASP A 66 29.21 17.56 -0.65
CA ASP A 66 28.99 16.32 0.09
C ASP A 66 28.45 16.57 1.51
N SER A 67 28.94 17.62 2.19
CA SER A 67 28.54 17.96 3.56
C SER A 67 27.05 18.33 3.65
N TYR A 68 26.58 19.28 2.84
CA TYR A 68 25.16 19.64 2.87
C TYR A 68 24.29 18.54 2.25
N SER A 69 24.79 17.80 1.26
CA SER A 69 24.08 16.65 0.67
C SER A 69 23.81 15.59 1.71
N SER A 70 24.83 15.22 2.49
CA SER A 70 24.73 14.24 3.57
C SER A 70 23.78 14.69 4.67
N ALA A 71 23.80 15.99 5.04
CA ALA A 71 22.88 16.54 6.02
C ALA A 71 21.41 16.48 5.54
N ILE A 72 21.16 16.84 4.27
CA ILE A 72 19.82 16.78 3.66
C ILE A 72 19.33 15.33 3.59
N ILE A 73 20.16 14.42 3.09
CA ILE A 73 19.82 12.99 2.95
C ILE A 73 19.54 12.37 4.32
N TRP A 74 20.36 12.68 5.33
CA TRP A 74 20.15 12.21 6.69
C TRP A 74 18.83 12.72 7.27
N LEU A 75 18.53 14.01 7.11
CA LEU A 75 17.29 14.60 7.60
C LEU A 75 16.07 14.02 6.89
N LEU A 76 16.15 13.85 5.56
CA LEU A 76 15.10 13.22 4.76
C LEU A 76 14.87 11.78 5.21
N LYS A 77 15.93 11.00 5.41
CA LYS A 77 15.83 9.64 5.96
C LYS A 77 15.13 9.66 7.31
N SER A 78 15.57 10.50 8.25
CA SER A 78 14.93 10.60 9.57
C SER A 78 13.45 10.97 9.45
N LYS A 79 13.09 11.87 8.53
CA LYS A 79 11.71 12.28 8.34
C LYS A 79 10.84 11.17 7.74
N VAL A 80 11.38 10.41 6.77
CA VAL A 80 10.69 9.23 6.23
C VAL A 80 10.45 8.21 7.34
N TYR A 81 11.42 7.93 8.21
CA TYR A 81 11.23 7.00 9.33
C TYR A 81 10.18 7.47 10.34
N GLU A 82 10.13 8.77 10.64
CA GLU A 82 9.13 9.35 11.54
C GLU A 82 7.71 9.23 10.97
N LEU A 83 7.54 9.52 9.68
CA LEU A 83 6.24 9.45 9.01
C LEU A 83 5.81 8.01 8.69
N ALA A 84 6.77 7.13 8.39
CA ALA A 84 6.52 5.76 7.98
C ALA A 84 6.37 4.78 9.14
N GLY A 85 5.97 5.25 10.34
CA GLY A 85 5.76 4.42 11.52
C GLY A 85 4.82 3.22 11.29
N ASP A 86 4.51 2.48 12.35
CA ASP A 86 3.74 1.23 12.25
C ASP A 86 2.21 1.43 12.04
N ASP A 87 1.78 2.64 11.64
CA ASP A 87 0.40 2.90 11.20
C ASP A 87 0.33 2.88 9.67
N TYR A 88 -0.31 1.85 9.12
CA TYR A 88 -0.40 1.59 7.68
C TYR A 88 -1.67 2.16 7.03
N ARG A 89 -2.54 2.81 7.81
CA ARG A 89 -3.83 3.34 7.35
C ARG A 89 -3.72 4.71 6.68
N ILE A 90 -2.55 5.33 6.72
CA ILE A 90 -2.32 6.69 6.25
C ILE A 90 -1.26 6.67 5.14
N PRO A 91 -1.53 7.30 3.98
CA PRO A 91 -0.51 7.44 2.93
C PRO A 91 0.59 8.40 3.37
N VAL A 92 1.84 7.99 3.17
CA VAL A 92 3.05 8.70 3.61
C VAL A 92 3.67 9.49 2.47
N LEU A 93 3.60 8.99 1.24
CA LEU A 93 4.36 9.51 0.11
C LEU A 93 4.04 10.98 -0.22
N GLY A 94 2.75 11.36 -0.17
CA GLY A 94 2.33 12.74 -0.39
C GLY A 94 2.90 13.72 0.65
N SER A 95 2.98 13.29 1.91
CA SER A 95 3.57 14.09 2.99
C SER A 95 5.08 14.25 2.82
N VAL A 96 5.76 13.18 2.39
CA VAL A 96 7.20 13.20 2.11
C VAL A 96 7.51 14.13 0.93
N ASN A 97 6.77 14.03 -0.17
CA ASN A 97 6.95 14.89 -1.33
C ASN A 97 6.72 16.37 -1.00
N LYS A 98 5.66 16.68 -0.24
CA LYS A 98 5.43 18.04 0.25
C LYS A 98 6.57 18.54 1.13
N TRP A 99 7.11 17.69 2.01
CA TRP A 99 8.24 18.04 2.85
C TRP A 99 9.51 18.30 2.05
N ILE A 100 9.80 17.49 1.02
CA ILE A 100 10.92 17.71 0.08
C ILE A 100 10.81 19.09 -0.60
N GLN A 101 9.59 19.48 -1.02
CA GLN A 101 9.36 20.79 -1.63
C GLN A 101 9.59 21.94 -0.66
N VAL A 102 9.10 21.82 0.57
CA VAL A 102 9.12 22.93 1.54
C VAL A 102 10.49 23.10 2.20
N VAL A 103 11.23 22.02 2.45
CA VAL A 103 12.45 22.08 3.28
C VAL A 103 13.72 22.02 2.44
N PRO A 104 14.16 20.86 1.90
CA PRO A 104 15.45 20.78 1.23
C PRO A 104 15.49 21.55 -0.08
N LEU A 105 14.40 21.59 -0.86
CA LEU A 105 14.41 22.33 -2.13
C LEU A 105 14.42 23.85 -1.94
N GLN A 106 13.71 24.39 -0.94
CA GLN A 106 13.80 25.81 -0.61
C GLN A 106 15.19 26.18 -0.09
N PHE A 107 15.77 25.34 0.78
CA PHE A 107 17.14 25.52 1.26
C PHE A 107 18.15 25.53 0.10
N LEU A 108 18.07 24.54 -0.79
CA LEU A 108 18.96 24.43 -1.96
C LEU A 108 18.78 25.61 -2.91
N HIS A 109 17.55 26.05 -3.17
CA HIS A 109 17.29 27.22 -4.00
C HIS A 109 17.97 28.46 -3.40
N ALA A 110 17.74 28.75 -2.11
CA ALA A 110 18.34 29.89 -1.44
C ALA A 110 19.88 29.83 -1.41
N LEU A 111 20.46 28.64 -1.20
CA LEU A 111 21.90 28.42 -1.21
C LEU A 111 22.50 28.66 -2.60
N LEU A 112 21.92 28.07 -3.64
CA LEU A 112 22.39 28.20 -5.03
C LEU A 112 22.24 29.62 -5.56
N THR A 113 21.13 30.31 -5.23
CA THR A 113 20.96 31.74 -5.54
C THR A 113 22.04 32.58 -4.86
N TYR A 114 22.38 32.29 -3.60
CA TYR A 114 23.45 33.01 -2.89
C TYR A 114 24.84 32.78 -3.48
N LEU A 115 25.10 31.58 -4.00
CA LEU A 115 26.36 31.20 -4.62
C LEU A 115 26.51 31.74 -6.05
N GLY A 116 25.43 32.26 -6.65
CA GLY A 116 25.45 32.81 -8.00
C GLY A 116 25.33 31.76 -9.11
N ASP A 117 24.98 30.51 -8.79
CA ASP A 117 24.78 29.42 -9.76
C ASP A 117 23.44 29.53 -10.54
N SER A 118 22.82 30.71 -10.51
CA SER A 118 21.58 31.02 -11.20
C SER A 118 21.88 32.03 -12.31
N VAL A 119 22.13 31.51 -13.52
CA VAL A 119 21.72 32.02 -14.85
C VAL A 119 22.68 31.46 -15.90
N ASP A 120 22.25 30.43 -16.63
CA ASP A 120 22.66 30.23 -18.03
C ASP A 120 21.43 30.54 -18.88
N TYR A 121 21.35 31.76 -19.39
CA TYR A 121 20.31 32.16 -20.35
C TYR A 121 20.74 31.96 -21.81
N ASP A 122 21.95 31.45 -22.06
CA ASP A 122 22.38 31.19 -23.43
C ASP A 122 23.46 30.11 -23.48
N SER A 123 23.04 28.85 -23.51
CA SER A 123 23.84 27.77 -24.05
C SER A 123 22.93 26.97 -24.95
N GLY A 124 23.05 27.26 -26.24
CA GLY A 124 22.25 26.68 -27.30
C GLY A 124 22.13 25.16 -27.16
N LEU A 125 20.93 24.68 -27.49
CA LEU A 125 20.60 23.31 -27.82
C LEU A 125 21.83 22.52 -28.34
N SER A 126 22.54 21.83 -27.45
CA SER A 126 23.53 20.83 -27.85
C SER A 126 23.30 19.57 -27.03
N GLY A 127 22.93 18.52 -27.76
CA GLY A 127 22.36 17.28 -27.27
C GLY A 127 23.06 16.68 -26.06
N LEU A 128 22.22 16.26 -25.11
CA LEU A 128 22.01 14.85 -24.79
C LEU A 128 20.71 14.78 -23.99
N LYS A 129 19.61 14.48 -24.67
CA LYS A 129 18.37 14.04 -24.04
C LYS A 129 18.68 12.73 -23.33
N SER A 130 18.72 12.71 -22.00
CA SER A 130 18.53 11.46 -21.27
C SER A 130 17.03 11.16 -21.17
N PRO A 131 16.55 9.94 -21.47
CA PRO A 131 15.15 9.66 -21.77
C PRO A 131 14.26 9.40 -20.54
N LEU A 132 14.75 9.57 -19.32
CA LEU A 132 14.04 9.19 -18.08
C LEU A 132 13.32 10.36 -17.36
N ALA A 133 13.26 11.55 -17.97
CA ALA A 133 12.58 12.68 -17.36
C ALA A 133 11.10 12.74 -17.80
N SER A 134 10.21 12.17 -17.01
CA SER A 134 8.83 12.65 -16.95
C SER A 134 8.88 14.11 -16.46
N ARG A 135 8.26 15.02 -17.21
CA ARG A 135 8.13 16.42 -16.79
C ARG A 135 7.31 16.46 -15.50
N PRO A 136 7.81 17.04 -14.38
CA PRO A 136 6.97 17.25 -13.22
C PRO A 136 5.89 18.30 -13.51
N SER A 137 4.76 18.15 -12.83
CA SER A 137 3.66 19.12 -12.81
C SER A 137 4.17 20.47 -12.29
N SER A 138 3.65 21.56 -12.86
CA SER A 138 4.07 22.94 -12.59
C SER A 138 4.20 23.25 -11.09
N PHE A 139 5.38 23.74 -10.69
CA PHE A 139 5.62 24.28 -9.35
C PHE A 139 4.90 25.63 -9.18
N PRO A 140 3.99 25.79 -8.22
CA PRO A 140 3.42 27.10 -7.92
C PRO A 140 4.46 27.96 -7.20
N GLY A 141 4.83 29.10 -7.79
CA GLY A 141 5.58 30.17 -7.11
C GLY A 141 7.10 30.22 -7.33
N ILE A 142 7.67 29.29 -8.10
CA ILE A 142 9.10 29.30 -8.48
C ILE A 142 9.12 29.49 -10.00
N GLY A 143 9.79 30.54 -10.50
CA GLY A 143 10.06 30.70 -11.94
C GLY A 143 10.80 29.47 -12.49
N VAL A 144 10.98 29.36 -13.81
CA VAL A 144 11.61 28.18 -14.47
C VAL A 144 12.78 27.65 -13.63
N PRO A 145 12.64 26.48 -12.97
CA PRO A 145 13.62 26.04 -11.98
C PRO A 145 14.95 25.76 -12.68
N SER A 146 16.06 26.17 -12.07
CA SER A 146 17.39 25.82 -12.57
C SER A 146 17.52 24.31 -12.73
N GLU A 147 18.13 23.85 -13.81
CA GLU A 147 18.35 22.43 -14.11
C GLU A 147 19.00 21.67 -12.94
N ALA A 148 19.84 22.34 -12.14
CA ALA A 148 20.43 21.78 -10.92
C ALA A 148 19.39 21.43 -9.84
N LEU A 149 18.38 22.30 -9.62
CA LEU A 149 17.32 22.05 -8.65
C LEU A 149 16.41 20.89 -9.06
N LEU A 150 16.15 20.75 -10.36
CA LEU A 150 15.38 19.61 -10.88
C LEU A 150 16.10 18.29 -10.61
N ARG A 151 17.43 18.23 -10.83
CA ARG A 151 18.23 17.05 -10.50
C ARG A 151 18.24 16.73 -9.01
N TRP A 152 18.32 17.77 -8.17
CA TRP A 152 18.20 17.62 -6.73
C TRP A 152 16.85 17.06 -6.32
N HIS A 153 15.77 17.56 -6.90
CA HIS A 153 14.42 17.06 -6.64
C HIS A 153 14.30 15.57 -6.96
N MET A 154 14.71 15.15 -8.16
CA MET A 154 14.67 13.74 -8.59
C MET A 154 15.52 12.84 -7.68
N ARG A 155 16.72 13.30 -7.29
CA ARG A 155 17.60 12.53 -6.38
C ARG A 155 16.99 12.35 -4.99
N LEU A 156 16.38 13.40 -4.45
CA LEU A 156 15.74 13.34 -3.13
C LEU A 156 14.46 12.50 -3.17
N GLU A 157 13.67 12.62 -4.23
CA GLU A 157 12.47 11.81 -4.45
C GLU A 157 12.84 10.33 -4.56
N TYR A 158 13.80 9.97 -5.41
CA TYR A 158 14.29 8.59 -5.50
C TYR A 158 14.78 8.05 -4.17
N PHE A 159 15.61 8.81 -3.45
CA PHE A 159 16.12 8.39 -2.14
C PHE A 159 14.98 8.18 -1.12
N ALA A 160 13.97 9.05 -1.13
CA ALA A 160 12.81 8.91 -0.26
C ALA A 160 11.98 7.66 -0.59
N TYR A 161 11.75 7.40 -1.88
CA TYR A 161 10.96 6.26 -2.35
C TYR A 161 11.69 4.95 -2.06
N GLU A 162 12.99 4.87 -2.33
CA GLU A 162 13.82 3.72 -1.99
C GLU A 162 13.82 3.47 -0.47
N THR A 163 13.95 4.52 0.35
CA THR A 163 13.94 4.39 1.81
C THR A 163 12.58 3.89 2.33
N LEU A 164 11.47 4.46 1.83
CA LEU A 164 10.13 4.06 2.24
C LEU A 164 9.83 2.62 1.79
N GLN A 165 10.20 2.28 0.56
CA GLN A 165 10.07 0.94 0.02
C GLN A 165 10.79 -0.09 0.90
N ASP A 166 12.03 0.18 1.30
CA ASP A 166 12.79 -0.74 2.14
C ASP A 166 12.12 -1.00 3.49
N LEU A 167 11.54 0.05 4.09
CA LEU A 167 10.76 -0.06 5.32
C LEU A 167 9.50 -0.91 5.11
N ARG A 168 8.75 -0.65 4.03
CA ARG A 168 7.50 -1.36 3.73
C ARG A 168 7.74 -2.81 3.31
N ILE A 169 8.77 -3.10 2.52
CA ILE A 169 9.19 -4.48 2.20
C ILE A 169 9.58 -5.24 3.47
N GLY A 170 10.30 -4.60 4.39
CA GLY A 170 10.69 -5.22 5.67
C GLY A 170 9.51 -5.55 6.60
N LYS A 171 8.38 -4.86 6.42
CA LYS A 171 7.14 -5.00 7.21
C LYS A 171 5.96 -5.54 6.41
N LEU A 172 6.21 -6.03 5.19
CA LEU A 172 5.15 -6.41 4.25
C LEU A 172 4.24 -7.52 4.81
N PHE A 173 4.79 -8.39 5.65
CA PHE A 173 4.01 -9.42 6.33
C PHE A 173 2.94 -8.81 7.24
N GLU A 174 3.33 -7.89 8.13
CA GLU A 174 2.41 -7.16 9.02
C GLU A 174 1.41 -6.34 8.22
N ILE A 175 1.88 -5.63 7.19
CA ILE A 175 1.00 -4.82 6.33
C ILE A 175 -0.09 -5.70 5.71
N ILE A 176 0.25 -6.89 5.21
CA ILE A 176 -0.74 -7.80 4.60
C ILE A 176 -1.67 -8.42 5.64
N VAL A 177 -1.19 -8.68 6.86
CA VAL A 177 -2.06 -9.13 7.97
C VAL A 177 -3.16 -8.11 8.25
N ASP A 178 -2.85 -6.82 8.20
CA ASP A 178 -3.78 -5.72 8.46
C ASP A 178 -4.62 -5.30 7.23
N TYR A 179 -4.51 -6.00 6.10
CA TYR A 179 -5.28 -5.70 4.88
C TYR A 179 -6.77 -6.09 5.07
N PRO A 180 -7.76 -5.25 4.69
CA PRO A 180 -7.70 -4.12 3.75
C PRO A 180 -7.43 -2.74 4.37
N GLU A 181 -7.39 -2.62 5.69
CA GLU A 181 -7.18 -1.34 6.39
C GLU A 181 -5.81 -0.73 6.06
N SER A 182 -4.83 -1.57 5.75
CA SER A 182 -3.48 -1.19 5.32
C SER A 182 -3.35 -0.86 3.82
N SER A 183 -4.45 -0.78 3.07
CA SER A 183 -4.43 -0.48 1.63
C SER A 183 -3.64 0.78 1.23
N PRO A 184 -3.60 1.89 2.01
CA PRO A 184 -2.77 3.04 1.66
C PRO A 184 -1.27 2.73 1.66
N ALA A 185 -0.80 1.88 2.58
CA ALA A 185 0.60 1.44 2.59
C ALA A 185 0.95 0.54 1.40
N ILE A 186 -0.02 -0.25 0.92
CA ILE A 186 0.13 -1.07 -0.28
C ILE A 186 0.22 -0.19 -1.54
N GLU A 187 -0.60 0.87 -1.65
CA GLU A 187 -0.53 1.80 -2.79
C GLU A 187 0.76 2.63 -2.78
N ASP A 188 1.21 3.09 -1.61
CA ASP A 188 2.53 3.75 -1.48
C ASP A 188 3.66 2.82 -1.94
N LEU A 189 3.63 1.55 -1.52
CA LEU A 189 4.64 0.56 -1.91
C LEU A 189 4.63 0.31 -3.42
N LYS A 190 3.46 0.19 -4.03
CA LYS A 190 3.30 0.08 -5.48
C LYS A 190 3.95 1.25 -6.21
N GLN A 191 3.63 2.49 -5.81
CA GLN A 191 4.21 3.68 -6.44
C GLN A 191 5.74 3.73 -6.26
N CYS A 192 6.26 3.28 -5.11
CA CYS A 192 7.69 3.18 -4.90
C CYS A 192 8.36 2.13 -5.81
N LEU A 193 7.71 0.98 -6.03
CA LEU A 193 8.25 -0.09 -6.88
C LEU A 193 8.23 0.27 -8.36
N GLU A 194 7.19 0.96 -8.82
CA GLU A 194 7.14 1.52 -10.18
C GLU A 194 8.29 2.51 -10.42
N TYR A 195 8.65 3.30 -9.41
CA TYR A 195 9.70 4.30 -9.51
C TYR A 195 11.12 3.72 -9.36
N THR A 196 11.33 2.75 -8.46
CA THR A 196 12.67 2.21 -8.16
C THR A 196 13.03 0.98 -8.99
N GLY A 197 12.05 0.23 -9.48
CA GLY A 197 12.25 -1.03 -10.21
C GLY A 197 12.78 -2.20 -9.39
N GLN A 198 12.80 -2.13 -8.05
CA GLN A 198 13.40 -3.17 -7.19
C GLN A 198 12.43 -4.33 -6.87
N HIS A 199 11.82 -4.90 -7.89
CA HIS A 199 10.76 -5.91 -7.76
C HIS A 199 11.26 -7.22 -7.14
N SER A 200 12.46 -7.67 -7.52
CA SER A 200 13.08 -8.89 -6.98
C SER A 200 13.31 -8.82 -5.47
N LYS A 201 13.70 -7.65 -4.95
CA LYS A 201 13.93 -7.43 -3.51
C LYS A 201 12.66 -7.65 -2.70
N LEU A 202 11.50 -7.22 -3.20
CA LEU A 202 10.21 -7.48 -2.56
C LEU A 202 9.92 -8.98 -2.50
N VAL A 203 10.05 -9.67 -3.64
CA VAL A 203 9.74 -11.11 -3.74
C VAL A 203 10.64 -11.92 -2.80
N ASP A 204 11.96 -11.72 -2.85
CA ASP A 204 12.92 -12.46 -2.04
C ASP A 204 12.73 -12.22 -0.54
N SER A 205 12.56 -10.94 -0.14
CA SER A 205 12.33 -10.56 1.25
C SER A 205 11.02 -11.16 1.77
N PHE A 206 9.94 -11.07 0.98
CA PHE A 206 8.63 -11.53 1.41
C PHE A 206 8.53 -13.06 1.47
N ILE A 207 9.07 -13.79 0.49
CA ILE A 207 9.19 -15.25 0.56
C ILE A 207 9.98 -15.67 1.81
N SER A 208 11.06 -14.96 2.13
CA SER A 208 11.86 -15.24 3.33
C SER A 208 11.04 -15.02 4.61
N SER A 209 10.26 -13.93 4.68
CA SER A 209 9.35 -13.65 5.80
C SER A 209 8.26 -14.71 5.96
N LEU A 210 7.62 -15.13 4.87
CA LEU A 210 6.61 -16.20 4.86
C LEU A 210 7.18 -17.52 5.39
N ARG A 211 8.36 -17.93 4.91
CA ARG A 211 9.02 -19.16 5.37
C ARG A 211 9.36 -19.14 6.86
N TYR A 212 9.82 -18.00 7.36
CA TYR A 212 10.25 -17.89 8.76
C TYR A 212 9.07 -17.79 9.73
N ARG A 213 7.98 -17.14 9.33
CA ARG A 213 6.88 -16.75 10.25
C ARG A 213 5.62 -17.59 10.09
N LEU A 214 5.25 -17.93 8.85
CA LEU A 214 3.95 -18.51 8.53
C LEU A 214 4.04 -19.99 8.14
N LEU A 215 5.00 -20.35 7.29
CA LEU A 215 5.13 -21.71 6.74
C LEU A 215 5.88 -22.64 7.70
N THR A 216 5.42 -22.67 8.95
CA THR A 216 5.98 -23.48 10.03
C THR A 216 4.94 -24.46 10.55
N ALA A 217 5.40 -25.60 11.08
CA ALA A 217 4.50 -26.64 11.59
C ALA A 217 3.61 -26.18 12.77
N GLY A 218 3.93 -25.06 13.41
CA GLY A 218 3.14 -24.49 14.50
C GLY A 218 1.98 -23.60 14.06
N ALA A 219 1.97 -23.11 12.82
CA ALA A 219 0.87 -22.28 12.31
C ALA A 219 -0.36 -23.15 12.00
N SER A 220 -1.58 -22.65 12.26
CA SER A 220 -2.80 -23.38 11.90
C SER A 220 -3.03 -23.31 10.38
N THR A 221 -3.70 -24.30 9.80
CA THR A 221 -4.01 -24.31 8.36
C THR A 221 -4.91 -23.14 7.99
N ASN A 222 -5.82 -22.77 8.88
CA ASN A 222 -6.74 -21.67 8.71
C ASN A 222 -5.98 -20.32 8.66
N ASP A 223 -5.05 -20.06 9.58
CA ASP A 223 -4.23 -18.83 9.54
C ASP A 223 -3.43 -18.70 8.24
N ILE A 224 -2.86 -19.81 7.75
CA ILE A 224 -2.10 -19.83 6.49
C ILE A 224 -3.03 -19.50 5.31
N LEU A 225 -4.25 -20.04 5.29
CA LEU A 225 -5.24 -19.78 4.24
C LEU A 225 -5.73 -18.33 4.28
N HIS A 226 -6.06 -17.78 5.45
CA HIS A 226 -6.45 -16.38 5.60
C HIS A 226 -5.33 -15.45 5.14
N GLN A 227 -4.09 -15.69 5.59
CA GLN A 227 -2.94 -14.91 5.15
C GLN A 227 -2.71 -15.05 3.64
N TYR A 228 -2.95 -16.23 3.05
CA TYR A 228 -2.84 -16.42 1.61
C TYR A 228 -3.89 -15.60 0.85
N VAL A 229 -5.14 -15.57 1.31
CA VAL A 229 -6.19 -14.72 0.72
C VAL A 229 -5.83 -13.24 0.81
N SER A 230 -5.40 -12.75 1.97
CA SER A 230 -4.94 -11.35 2.11
C SER A 230 -3.74 -11.05 1.23
N THR A 231 -2.81 -12.00 1.10
CA THR A 231 -1.65 -11.89 0.20
C THR A 231 -2.09 -11.78 -1.26
N ILE A 232 -3.07 -12.58 -1.70
CA ILE A 232 -3.61 -12.51 -3.06
C ILE A 232 -4.19 -11.11 -3.32
N LYS A 233 -5.02 -10.59 -2.41
CA LYS A 233 -5.66 -9.29 -2.56
C LYS A 233 -4.65 -8.15 -2.59
N ALA A 234 -3.73 -8.12 -1.63
CA ALA A 234 -2.70 -7.08 -1.53
C ALA A 234 -1.75 -7.09 -2.74
N LEU A 235 -1.23 -8.26 -3.14
CA LEU A 235 -0.30 -8.34 -4.27
C LEU A 235 -0.95 -8.05 -5.62
N ARG A 236 -2.25 -8.32 -5.80
CA ARG A 236 -2.99 -7.87 -6.99
C ARG A 236 -3.13 -6.36 -7.08
N SER A 237 -3.20 -5.67 -5.93
CA SER A 237 -3.20 -4.21 -5.89
C SER A 237 -1.84 -3.65 -6.34
N ILE A 238 -0.74 -4.31 -5.94
CA ILE A 238 0.63 -3.90 -6.31
C ILE A 238 0.93 -4.23 -7.77
N ASP A 239 0.65 -5.47 -8.19
CA ASP A 239 0.99 -6.02 -9.50
C ASP A 239 -0.24 -6.67 -10.16
N PRO A 240 -0.97 -5.92 -11.01
CA PRO A 240 -2.10 -6.46 -11.77
C PRO A 240 -1.71 -7.55 -12.77
N THR A 241 -0.43 -7.70 -13.14
CA THR A 241 0.02 -8.75 -14.07
C THR A 241 0.02 -10.14 -13.42
N GLY A 242 0.06 -10.18 -12.08
CA GLY A 242 0.04 -11.40 -11.28
C GLY A 242 1.39 -12.11 -11.17
N VAL A 243 2.49 -11.51 -11.63
CA VAL A 243 3.84 -12.09 -11.60
C VAL A 243 4.35 -12.22 -10.17
N PHE A 244 4.15 -11.20 -9.33
CA PHE A 244 4.55 -11.27 -7.91
C PHE A 244 3.78 -12.37 -7.17
N LEU A 245 2.46 -12.42 -7.39
CA LEU A 245 1.61 -13.42 -6.76
C LEU A 245 1.96 -14.84 -7.21
N GLU A 246 2.38 -15.02 -8.45
CA GLU A 246 2.82 -16.30 -8.96
C GLU A 246 4.05 -16.82 -8.19
N ALA A 247 5.08 -15.97 -8.08
CA ALA A 247 6.35 -16.30 -7.42
C ALA A 247 6.19 -16.49 -5.90
N VAL A 248 5.47 -15.59 -5.24
CA VAL A 248 5.26 -15.61 -3.77
C VAL A 248 4.24 -16.66 -3.36
N GLY A 249 3.22 -16.90 -4.19
CA GLY A 249 2.13 -17.83 -3.87
C GLY A 249 2.55 -19.29 -3.93
N GLU A 250 3.51 -19.67 -4.77
CA GLU A 250 3.91 -21.09 -4.93
C GLU A 250 4.45 -21.71 -3.63
N PRO A 251 5.38 -21.08 -2.88
CA PRO A 251 5.81 -21.59 -1.57
C PRO A 251 4.65 -21.85 -0.59
N ILE A 252 3.61 -21.03 -0.62
CA ILE A 252 2.43 -21.19 0.25
C ILE A 252 1.59 -22.38 -0.21
N ARG A 253 1.30 -22.48 -1.52
CA ARG A 253 0.53 -23.58 -2.10
C ARG A 253 1.22 -24.93 -1.89
N ASP A 254 2.53 -24.99 -2.11
CA ASP A 254 3.33 -26.20 -1.92
C ASP A 254 3.29 -26.67 -0.47
N TYR A 255 3.38 -25.73 0.48
CA TYR A 255 3.27 -26.04 1.89
C TYR A 255 1.88 -26.58 2.26
N LEU A 256 0.81 -25.92 1.80
CA LEU A 256 -0.57 -26.34 2.05
C LEU A 256 -0.91 -27.69 1.40
N ARG A 257 -0.36 -28.02 0.23
CA ARG A 257 -0.52 -29.33 -0.42
C ARG A 257 0.04 -30.47 0.44
N GLY A 258 1.03 -30.19 1.28
CA GLY A 258 1.60 -31.16 2.23
C GLY A 258 0.75 -31.41 3.48
N ARG A 259 -0.23 -30.53 3.79
CA ARG A 259 -1.09 -30.64 4.97
C ARG A 259 -2.36 -31.42 4.64
N LYS A 260 -2.70 -32.39 5.51
CA LYS A 260 -3.82 -33.32 5.29
C LYS A 260 -5.20 -32.69 5.48
N ASP A 261 -5.26 -31.65 6.30
CA ASP A 261 -6.48 -30.93 6.70
C ASP A 261 -6.81 -29.74 5.79
N THR A 262 -5.99 -29.46 4.77
CA THR A 262 -6.15 -28.31 3.86
C THR A 262 -7.50 -28.31 3.14
N ILE A 263 -7.91 -29.44 2.55
CA ILE A 263 -9.18 -29.51 1.80
C ILE A 263 -10.35 -29.21 2.74
N LYS A 264 -10.36 -29.83 3.92
CA LYS A 264 -11.39 -29.60 4.94
C LYS A 264 -11.43 -28.14 5.40
N CYS A 265 -10.27 -27.52 5.63
CA CYS A 265 -10.18 -26.11 6.00
C CYS A 265 -10.68 -25.18 4.89
N ILE A 266 -10.35 -25.44 3.62
CA ILE A 266 -10.84 -24.67 2.47
C ILE A 266 -12.36 -24.79 2.36
N VAL A 267 -12.92 -26.01 2.43
CA VAL A 267 -14.37 -26.21 2.39
C VAL A 267 -15.03 -25.48 3.55
N THR A 268 -14.48 -25.58 4.77
CA THR A 268 -15.00 -24.85 5.93
C THR A 268 -14.98 -23.34 5.68
N MET A 269 -13.87 -22.79 5.18
CA MET A 269 -13.75 -21.35 4.88
C MET A 269 -14.73 -20.86 3.80
N LEU A 270 -15.14 -21.73 2.87
CA LEU A 270 -16.12 -21.41 1.82
C LEU A 270 -17.57 -21.57 2.29
N THR A 271 -17.82 -22.42 3.29
CA THR A 271 -19.17 -22.87 3.68
C THR A 271 -19.61 -22.41 5.05
N ASP A 272 -18.67 -22.03 5.92
CA ASP A 272 -18.96 -21.49 7.22
C ASP A 272 -19.25 -19.99 7.06
N GLY A 273 -20.50 -19.64 7.34
CA GLY A 273 -21.01 -18.30 7.15
C GLY A 273 -21.81 -17.73 8.30
N SER A 274 -21.77 -18.40 9.45
CA SER A 274 -22.38 -17.93 10.70
C SER A 274 -22.14 -18.98 11.78
N GLY A 275 -21.41 -18.61 12.84
CA GLY A 275 -21.53 -19.30 14.14
C GLY A 275 -20.23 -19.53 14.89
N GLY A 276 -19.63 -18.48 15.46
CA GLY A 276 -18.41 -18.66 16.25
C GLY A 276 -17.88 -17.48 17.07
N ASN A 277 -18.74 -16.62 17.63
CA ASN A 277 -18.43 -15.83 18.82
C ASN A 277 -17.06 -15.09 18.84
N THR A 278 -16.86 -14.13 17.94
CA THR A 278 -15.92 -13.02 18.18
C THR A 278 -16.70 -11.70 18.14
N SER A 279 -16.65 -11.01 19.26
CA SER A 279 -17.28 -9.70 19.49
C SER A 279 -16.74 -8.67 18.49
N GLY A 280 -17.61 -8.14 17.62
CA GLY A 280 -17.34 -6.93 16.81
C GLY A 280 -17.82 -7.09 15.37
N GLY A 281 -18.90 -6.41 15.02
CA GLY A 281 -19.64 -6.65 13.78
C GLY A 281 -18.89 -6.40 12.48
N ASN A 282 -19.12 -7.29 11.52
CA ASN A 282 -19.37 -6.98 10.11
C ASN A 282 -20.06 -8.19 9.47
N ALA A 283 -21.33 -8.03 9.08
CA ALA A 283 -22.14 -9.05 8.42
C ALA A 283 -21.76 -9.15 6.92
N GLY A 284 -20.55 -9.60 6.63
CA GLY A 284 -20.01 -9.81 5.29
C GLY A 284 -18.81 -10.78 5.24
N ASP A 285 -18.76 -11.72 6.20
CA ASP A 285 -17.55 -12.50 6.56
C ASP A 285 -17.39 -13.81 5.76
N ASN A 286 -18.35 -14.14 4.88
CA ASN A 286 -18.25 -15.34 4.06
C ASN A 286 -17.32 -15.04 2.90
N LEU A 287 -16.16 -15.71 2.86
CA LEU A 287 -15.24 -15.61 1.72
C LEU A 287 -15.98 -15.82 0.40
N LEU A 288 -16.94 -16.75 0.34
CA LEU A 288 -17.72 -17.03 -0.87
C LEU A 288 -18.58 -15.84 -1.32
N GLU A 289 -19.18 -15.09 -0.39
CA GLU A 289 -19.97 -13.89 -0.70
C GLU A 289 -19.07 -12.72 -1.12
N GLU A 290 -17.91 -12.58 -0.47
CA GLU A 290 -16.89 -11.62 -0.88
C GLU A 290 -16.39 -11.90 -2.31
N LEU A 291 -16.10 -13.17 -2.62
CA LEU A 291 -15.68 -13.59 -3.95
C LEU A 291 -16.77 -13.42 -4.99
N ASN A 292 -18.05 -13.65 -4.64
CA ASN A 292 -19.16 -13.45 -5.56
C ASN A 292 -19.34 -11.97 -5.88
N ARG A 293 -19.20 -11.08 -4.88
CA ARG A 293 -19.23 -9.62 -5.10
C ARG A 293 -18.05 -9.13 -5.93
N ASP A 294 -16.85 -9.65 -5.70
CA ASP A 294 -15.67 -9.32 -6.49
C ASP A 294 -15.83 -9.80 -7.95
N ALA A 295 -16.41 -11.00 -8.15
CA ALA A 295 -16.74 -11.53 -9.47
C ALA A 295 -17.80 -10.66 -10.17
N GLU A 296 -18.86 -10.23 -9.49
CA GLU A 296 -19.88 -9.32 -10.04
C GLU A 296 -19.29 -7.94 -10.41
N ASN A 297 -18.34 -7.43 -9.62
CA ASN A 297 -17.61 -6.20 -9.93
C ASN A 297 -16.68 -6.35 -11.14
N GLN A 298 -16.10 -7.54 -11.35
CA GLN A 298 -15.30 -7.88 -12.53
C GLN A 298 -16.17 -8.18 -13.76
N GLU A 299 -17.32 -8.81 -13.61
CA GLU A 299 -18.29 -9.07 -14.69
C GLU A 299 -18.88 -7.77 -15.24
N ASN A 300 -19.09 -6.73 -14.42
CA ASN A 300 -19.47 -5.40 -14.94
C ASN A 300 -18.40 -4.76 -15.84
N ALA A 301 -17.17 -5.31 -15.90
CA ALA A 301 -16.11 -4.94 -16.83
C ALA A 301 -15.87 -5.99 -17.96
N ASP A 302 -16.46 -7.19 -17.88
CA ASP A 302 -16.19 -8.30 -18.81
C ASP A 302 -17.43 -9.18 -19.11
N TYR A 303 -18.64 -8.59 -19.18
CA TYR A 303 -19.76 -9.25 -19.87
C TYR A 303 -19.48 -9.25 -21.37
N ASP A 304 -18.90 -10.34 -21.88
CA ASP A 304 -19.45 -11.12 -23.01
C ASP A 304 -18.43 -12.19 -23.48
N ASP A 305 -18.45 -13.37 -22.87
CA ASP A 305 -17.94 -14.57 -23.53
C ASP A 305 -18.98 -15.68 -23.40
N HIS A 306 -19.93 -15.69 -24.34
CA HIS A 306 -20.19 -16.87 -25.18
C HIS A 306 -21.25 -16.56 -26.25
N THR A 307 -21.02 -15.57 -27.12
CA THR A 307 -21.38 -15.64 -28.55
C THR A 307 -20.87 -14.40 -29.26
N ASN A 308 -19.81 -14.55 -30.07
CA ASN A 308 -19.29 -13.52 -30.97
C ASN A 308 -18.64 -12.35 -30.20
N ILE A 309 -17.34 -12.46 -29.91
CA ILE A 309 -16.52 -11.31 -29.49
C ILE A 309 -16.86 -10.16 -30.44
N ASP A 310 -17.58 -9.15 -29.97
CA ASP A 310 -17.82 -7.93 -30.73
C ASP A 310 -16.43 -7.46 -31.17
N GLU A 311 -16.15 -7.47 -32.47
CA GLU A 311 -14.83 -7.11 -33.00
C GLU A 311 -14.40 -5.77 -32.39
N LYS A 312 -15.36 -4.89 -32.13
CA LYS A 312 -15.17 -3.63 -31.43
C LYS A 312 -14.54 -3.78 -30.03
N GLN A 313 -14.94 -4.76 -29.22
CA GLN A 313 -14.33 -5.02 -27.90
C GLN A 313 -12.91 -5.59 -28.04
N ALA A 314 -12.68 -6.49 -29.00
CA ALA A 314 -11.31 -6.95 -29.29
C ALA A 314 -10.40 -5.81 -29.75
N TRP A 315 -10.92 -4.88 -30.55
CA TRP A 315 -10.22 -3.67 -30.99
C TRP A 315 -9.97 -2.70 -29.82
N LEU A 316 -10.94 -2.45 -28.95
CA LEU A 316 -10.76 -1.65 -27.73
C LEU A 316 -9.70 -2.27 -26.80
N ASN A 317 -9.75 -3.58 -26.60
CA ASN A 317 -8.80 -4.31 -25.77
C ASN A 317 -7.40 -4.36 -26.39
N SER A 318 -7.28 -4.23 -27.71
CA SER A 318 -5.98 -4.19 -28.41
C SER A 318 -5.16 -2.95 -28.05
N GLU A 319 -5.81 -1.83 -27.71
CA GLU A 319 -5.15 -0.59 -27.33
C GLU A 319 -4.60 -0.63 -25.89
N SER A 320 -5.18 -1.50 -25.04
CA SER A 320 -4.74 -1.75 -23.65
C SER A 320 -3.80 -2.96 -23.50
N TRP A 321 -3.41 -3.59 -24.61
CA TRP A 321 -2.53 -4.76 -24.55
C TRP A 321 -1.08 -4.32 -24.31
N GLU A 322 -0.50 -4.81 -23.23
CA GLU A 322 0.91 -4.65 -22.90
C GLU A 322 1.61 -6.02 -22.92
N PRO A 323 2.89 -6.08 -23.35
CA PRO A 323 3.68 -7.30 -23.28
C PRO A 323 3.91 -7.70 -21.81
N ASP A 324 4.18 -8.98 -21.59
CA ASP A 324 4.55 -9.46 -20.26
C ASP A 324 5.87 -8.80 -19.78
N PRO A 325 5.99 -8.49 -18.48
CA PRO A 325 7.23 -7.97 -17.92
C PRO A 325 8.34 -9.02 -18.00
N VAL A 326 9.60 -8.57 -17.93
CA VAL A 326 10.78 -9.45 -18.15
C VAL A 326 10.90 -10.54 -17.10
N GLU A 327 10.36 -10.32 -15.91
CA GLU A 327 10.34 -11.25 -14.78
C GLU A 327 9.33 -12.39 -14.96
N ALA A 328 8.45 -12.30 -15.97
CA ALA A 328 7.39 -13.26 -16.16
C ALA A 328 7.89 -14.59 -16.76
N ASP A 329 7.40 -15.72 -16.26
CA ASP A 329 7.74 -17.04 -16.81
C ASP A 329 7.22 -17.18 -18.26
N PRO A 330 8.10 -17.42 -19.27
CA PRO A 330 7.70 -17.55 -20.67
C PRO A 330 6.82 -18.78 -20.94
N LEU A 331 6.78 -19.76 -20.04
CA LEU A 331 5.93 -20.95 -20.16
C LEU A 331 4.50 -20.69 -19.70
N LYS A 332 4.22 -19.56 -19.04
CA LYS A 332 2.92 -19.22 -18.46
C LYS A 332 2.39 -17.94 -19.08
N GLY A 333 1.28 -18.05 -19.80
CA GLY A 333 0.70 -16.91 -20.51
C GLY A 333 0.08 -15.86 -19.59
N SER A 334 0.36 -14.57 -19.87
CA SER A 334 -0.24 -13.37 -19.23
C SER A 334 -1.72 -13.50 -18.89
N ARG A 335 -2.53 -13.90 -19.87
CA ARG A 335 -4.00 -13.98 -19.75
C ARG A 335 -4.43 -15.04 -18.76
N SER A 336 -3.70 -16.15 -18.67
CA SER A 336 -4.01 -17.21 -17.71
C SER A 336 -3.72 -16.77 -16.29
N ARG A 337 -2.70 -15.93 -16.04
CA ARG A 337 -2.39 -15.43 -14.69
C ARG A 337 -3.44 -14.44 -14.19
N ARG A 338 -3.85 -13.53 -15.06
CA ARG A 338 -4.81 -12.46 -14.73
C ARG A 338 -6.24 -12.96 -14.52
N LYS A 339 -6.63 -14.07 -15.17
CA LYS A 339 -8.00 -14.62 -15.11
C LYS A 339 -8.27 -15.61 -13.96
N ILE A 340 -7.26 -16.01 -13.17
CA ILE A 340 -7.49 -16.99 -12.09
C ILE A 340 -7.98 -16.24 -10.85
N ASP A 341 -9.21 -16.45 -10.42
CA ASP A 341 -9.74 -15.86 -9.19
C ASP A 341 -9.20 -16.51 -7.92
N ILE A 342 -9.45 -15.90 -6.76
CA ILE A 342 -9.03 -16.45 -5.46
C ILE A 342 -9.56 -17.87 -5.29
N LEU A 343 -10.82 -18.15 -5.66
CA LEU A 343 -11.37 -19.51 -5.65
C LEU A 343 -10.57 -20.46 -6.56
N GLY A 344 -10.21 -20.00 -7.75
CA GLY A 344 -9.35 -20.76 -8.67
C GLY A 344 -7.98 -21.08 -8.05
N LEU A 345 -7.38 -20.11 -7.34
CA LEU A 345 -6.13 -20.30 -6.61
C LEU A 345 -6.28 -21.28 -5.44
N MET A 346 -7.38 -21.23 -4.69
CA MET A 346 -7.66 -22.19 -3.62
C MET A 346 -7.85 -23.62 -4.16
N VAL A 347 -8.62 -23.76 -5.24
CA VAL A 347 -8.83 -25.06 -5.92
C VAL A 347 -7.51 -25.58 -6.51
N SER A 348 -6.63 -24.69 -6.97
CA SER A 348 -5.31 -25.09 -7.50
C SER A 348 -4.41 -25.77 -6.45
N ILE A 349 -4.59 -25.48 -5.16
CA ILE A 349 -3.87 -26.17 -4.07
C ILE A 349 -4.27 -27.64 -3.99
N ILE A 350 -5.57 -27.91 -4.17
CA ILE A 350 -6.18 -29.25 -4.10
C ILE A 350 -5.85 -30.06 -5.37
N GLY A 351 -5.80 -29.39 -6.51
CA GLY A 351 -5.44 -29.99 -7.81
C GLY A 351 -6.62 -30.64 -8.55
N SER A 352 -7.74 -30.97 -7.87
CA SER A 352 -8.97 -31.44 -8.52
C SER A 352 -10.22 -30.87 -7.86
N LYS A 353 -11.18 -30.45 -8.70
CA LYS A 353 -12.51 -30.02 -8.29
C LYS A 353 -13.30 -31.17 -7.62
N ASP A 354 -13.09 -32.41 -8.05
CA ASP A 354 -13.83 -33.57 -7.54
C ASP A 354 -13.50 -33.86 -6.07
N GLN A 355 -12.25 -33.61 -5.65
CA GLN A 355 -11.84 -33.78 -4.26
C GLN A 355 -12.52 -32.76 -3.34
N LEU A 356 -12.62 -31.50 -3.80
CA LEU A 356 -13.35 -30.45 -3.08
C LEU A 356 -14.82 -30.82 -2.92
N VAL A 357 -15.48 -31.25 -4.01
CA VAL A 357 -16.89 -31.64 -3.98
C VAL A 357 -17.10 -32.87 -3.09
N ASN A 358 -16.22 -33.86 -3.14
CA ASN A 358 -16.33 -35.03 -2.30
C ASN A 358 -16.21 -34.69 -0.81
N GLU A 359 -15.24 -33.86 -0.43
CA GLU A 359 -15.09 -33.41 0.96
C GLU A 359 -16.30 -32.58 1.41
N TYR A 360 -16.79 -31.66 0.56
CA TYR A 360 -18.01 -30.90 0.84
C TYR A 360 -19.21 -31.81 1.11
N ARG A 361 -19.41 -32.86 0.29
CA ARG A 361 -20.48 -33.84 0.49
C ARG A 361 -20.37 -34.56 1.82
N VAL A 362 -19.15 -34.95 2.23
CA VAL A 362 -18.90 -35.61 3.51
C VAL A 362 -19.20 -34.66 4.66
N MET A 363 -18.68 -33.42 4.61
CA MET A 363 -18.91 -32.40 5.64
C MET A 363 -20.38 -32.00 5.75
N LEU A 364 -21.07 -31.83 4.63
CA LEU A 364 -22.49 -31.52 4.61
C LEU A 364 -23.30 -32.68 5.22
N ALA A 365 -22.96 -33.93 4.90
CA ALA A 365 -23.61 -35.09 5.52
C ALA A 365 -23.41 -35.11 7.04
N GLU A 366 -22.19 -34.86 7.54
CA GLU A 366 -21.90 -34.76 8.98
C GLU A 366 -22.68 -33.60 9.64
N LYS A 367 -22.74 -32.44 8.98
CA LYS A 367 -23.50 -31.25 9.44
C LYS A 367 -25.00 -31.55 9.52
N LEU A 368 -25.57 -32.18 8.49
CA LEU A 368 -27.00 -32.53 8.45
C LEU A 368 -27.36 -33.64 9.46
N LEU A 369 -26.46 -34.57 9.74
CA LEU A 369 -26.66 -35.61 10.76
C LEU A 369 -26.57 -35.06 12.18
N SER A 370 -25.82 -33.98 12.40
CA SER A 370 -25.62 -33.35 13.72
C SER A 370 -26.60 -32.21 14.04
N LYS A 371 -27.28 -31.65 13.03
CA LYS A 371 -28.26 -30.57 13.21
C LYS A 371 -29.52 -31.07 13.92
N SER A 372 -29.85 -30.47 15.05
CA SER A 372 -31.16 -30.62 15.72
C SER A 372 -32.20 -29.62 15.19
N ASP A 373 -31.76 -28.50 14.63
CA ASP A 373 -32.61 -27.38 14.18
C ASP A 373 -32.65 -27.30 12.64
N PHE A 374 -33.84 -27.06 12.10
CA PHE A 374 -34.16 -27.11 10.66
C PHE A 374 -33.89 -25.78 9.91
N ASP A 375 -32.78 -25.09 10.21
CA ASP A 375 -32.39 -23.90 9.45
C ASP A 375 -31.72 -24.29 8.13
N ILE A 376 -32.47 -24.39 7.04
CA ILE A 376 -31.96 -24.87 5.73
C ILE A 376 -31.46 -23.69 4.86
N ASP A 377 -31.81 -22.46 5.20
CA ASP A 377 -31.58 -21.30 4.34
C ASP A 377 -30.09 -20.93 4.20
N SER A 378 -29.26 -21.24 5.20
CA SER A 378 -27.80 -21.08 5.09
C SER A 378 -27.18 -22.06 4.09
N ASP A 379 -27.68 -23.30 4.08
CA ASP A 379 -27.10 -24.41 3.33
C ASP A 379 -27.56 -24.39 1.85
N ILE A 380 -28.69 -23.74 1.52
CA ILE A 380 -29.13 -23.50 0.14
C ILE A 380 -28.36 -22.33 -0.51
N ARG A 381 -27.91 -21.34 0.28
CA ARG A 381 -27.16 -20.18 -0.22
C ARG A 381 -25.71 -20.53 -0.60
N THR A 382 -25.17 -21.57 0.02
CA THR A 382 -23.78 -22.06 -0.15
C THR A 382 -23.72 -23.12 -1.24
#